data_AF-A0A1F7NFW8-F1
#
_entry.id   AF-A0A1F7NFW8-F1
#
_cell.length_a   1.000
_cell.length_b   1.000
_cell.length_c   1.000
_cell.angle_alpha   90.00
_cell.angle_beta   90.00
_cell.angle_gamma   90.00
#
_symmetry.space_group_name_H-M   'P 1'
#
loop_
_entity.id
_entity.type
_entity.pdbx_description
1 polymer ?
#
loop_
_entity_poly.entity_id
_entity_poly.type
_entity_poly.pdbx_seq_one_letter_code
_entity_poly.pdbx_strand_id
1 'polypeptide(L)' 'LANIVQGVSQGFEKKLEIVGIGYRAQLQGKSLQLALGYSHPVVFPLPEGIQAEVDRNVLVT' A
#
# COMPACT_ATOMS: atom_id res chain seq x y z
N LEU A 1 16.11 5.94 20.68
CA LEU A 1 15.49 7.27 20.49
C LEU A 1 15.62 7.81 19.06
N ALA A 2 16.65 7.45 18.30
CA ALA A 2 16.89 7.98 16.95
C ALA A 2 15.68 7.88 15.99
N ASN A 3 15.02 6.72 15.91
CA ASN A 3 13.89 6.50 14.97
C ASN A 3 12.67 7.39 15.28
N ILE A 4 12.43 7.73 16.55
CA ILE A 4 11.28 8.55 16.95
C ILE A 4 11.51 9.99 16.46
N VAL A 5 12.69 10.54 16.72
CA VAL A 5 13.08 11.91 16.32
C VAL A 5 13.12 12.04 14.79
N GLN A 6 13.68 11.05 14.11
CA GLN A 6 13.71 11.04 12.65
C GLN A 6 12.31 10.92 12.04
N GLY A 7 11.44 10.08 12.61
CA GLY A 7 10.07 9.87 12.13
C GLY A 7 9.20 11.13 12.19
N VAL A 8 9.30 11.94 13.25
CA VAL A 8 8.54 13.20 13.34
C VAL A 8 9.11 14.30 12.46
N SER A 9 10.42 14.27 12.16
CA SER A 9 11.07 15.31 11.34
C SER A 9 11.01 15.03 9.84
N GLN A 10 11.13 13.77 9.42
CA GLN A 10 11.28 13.37 8.01
C GLN A 10 10.14 12.46 7.53
N GLY A 11 9.37 11.86 8.44
CA GLY A 11 8.40 10.82 8.10
C GLY A 11 9.06 9.48 7.76
N PHE A 12 8.21 8.48 7.52
CA PHE A 12 8.63 7.18 7.01
C PHE A 12 7.80 6.83 5.77
N GLU A 13 8.47 6.35 4.74
CA GLU A 13 7.83 5.86 3.52
C GLU A 13 8.29 4.42 3.26
N LYS A 14 7.36 3.57 2.82
CA LYS A 14 7.67 2.26 2.26
C LYS A 14 6.98 2.11 0.92
N LYS A 15 7.78 1.87 -0.11
CA LYS A 15 7.28 1.53 -1.45
C LYS A 15 7.14 0.02 -1.54
N LEU A 16 5.95 -0.44 -1.87
CA LEU A 16 5.63 -1.84 -2.07
C LEU A 16 5.28 -2.03 -3.55
N GLU A 17 5.86 -3.07 -4.15
CA GLU A 17 5.63 -3.41 -5.54
C GLU A 17 4.79 -4.68 -5.63
N ILE A 18 3.80 -4.67 -6.52
CA ILE A 18 2.93 -5.82 -6.77
C ILE A 18 3.39 -6.48 -8.07
N VAL A 19 3.98 -7.66 -7.96
CA VAL A 19 4.45 -8.44 -9.11
C VAL A 19 3.49 -9.59 -9.36
N GLY A 20 2.84 -9.59 -10.52
CA GLY A 20 1.94 -10.65 -10.94
C GLY A 20 0.99 -10.21 -12.06
N ILE A 21 0.64 -11.16 -12.94
CA ILE A 21 -0.24 -10.90 -14.07
C ILE A 21 -1.67 -10.67 -13.57
N GLY A 22 -2.24 -9.50 -13.87
CA GLY A 22 -3.61 -9.14 -13.48
C GLY A 22 -3.76 -8.74 -12.01
N TYR A 23 -2.66 -8.57 -11.27
CA TYR A 23 -2.72 -8.08 -9.90
C TYR A 23 -2.98 -6.58 -9.86
N ARG A 24 -3.84 -6.15 -8.95
CA ARG A 24 -4.22 -4.74 -8.80
C ARG A 24 -4.43 -4.38 -7.34
N ALA A 25 -4.05 -3.16 -7.00
CA ALA A 25 -4.42 -2.50 -5.76
C ALA A 25 -5.36 -1.34 -6.06
N GLN A 26 -6.26 -1.04 -5.14
CA GLN A 26 -7.12 0.12 -5.18
C GLN A 26 -7.36 0.63 -3.77
N LEU A 27 -7.26 1.94 -3.57
CA LEU A 27 -7.64 2.57 -2.32
C LEU A 27 -9.16 2.81 -2.31
N GLN A 28 -9.84 2.30 -1.29
CA GLN A 28 -11.26 2.48 -1.03
C GLN A 28 -11.43 3.18 0.32
N GLY A 29 -11.48 4.52 0.29
CA GLY A 29 -11.51 5.33 1.51
C GLY A 29 -10.24 5.14 2.33
N LYS A 30 -10.36 4.53 3.52
CA LYS A 30 -9.23 4.17 4.40
C LYS A 30 -8.80 2.70 4.28
N SER A 31 -9.33 1.96 3.32
CA SER A 31 -9.01 0.54 3.13
C SER A 31 -8.34 0.32 1.79
N LEU A 32 -7.29 -0.50 1.76
CA LEU A 32 -6.62 -0.93 0.57
C LEU A 32 -7.23 -2.25 0.09
N GLN A 33 -7.84 -2.25 -1.09
CA GLN A 33 -8.36 -3.44 -1.74
C GLN A 33 -7.30 -4.02 -2.68
N LEU A 34 -6.94 -5.29 -2.48
CA LEU A 34 -5.92 -6.01 -3.21
C LEU A 34 -6.57 -7.19 -3.96
N ALA A 35 -6.48 -7.17 -5.29
CA ALA A 35 -6.86 -8.29 -6.14
C ALA A 35 -5.57 -8.96 -6.62
N LEU A 36 -5.16 -10.01 -5.91
CA LEU A 36 -3.92 -10.75 -6.14
C LEU A 36 -4.17 -12.17 -6.68
N GLY A 37 -5.25 -12.37 -7.44
CA GLY A 37 -5.63 -13.68 -7.98
C GLY A 37 -6.36 -14.61 -7.00
N TYR A 38 -6.67 -14.15 -5.78
CA TYR A 38 -7.59 -14.86 -4.88
C TYR A 38 -9.04 -14.79 -5.38
N SER A 39 -9.87 -15.76 -4.98
CA SER A 39 -11.30 -15.80 -5.35
C SER A 39 -12.08 -14.58 -4.89
N HIS A 40 -11.68 -13.96 -3.77
CA HIS A 40 -12.23 -12.71 -3.27
C HIS A 40 -11.11 -11.69 -3.07
N PRO A 41 -11.37 -10.39 -3.29
CA PRO A 41 -10.38 -9.34 -3.04
C PRO A 41 -10.05 -9.26 -1.55
N VAL A 42 -8.78 -9.04 -1.24
CA VAL A 42 -8.31 -8.84 0.13
C VAL A 42 -8.51 -7.38 0.49
N VAL A 43 -9.24 -7.10 1.57
CA VAL A 43 -9.45 -5.73 2.06
C VAL A 43 -8.58 -5.52 3.29
N PHE A 44 -7.63 -4.59 3.18
CA PHE A 44 -6.70 -4.25 4.24
C PHE A 44 -7.00 -2.84 4.77
N PRO A 45 -7.61 -2.70 5.97
CA PRO A 45 -7.86 -1.40 6.56
C PRO A 45 -6.55 -0.74 6.99
N LEU A 46 -6.35 0.52 6.60
CA LEU A 46 -5.18 1.29 7.03
C LEU A 46 -5.38 1.75 8.48
N PRO A 47 -4.37 1.59 9.34
CA PRO A 47 -4.42 2.11 10.70
C PRO A 47 -4.38 3.64 10.70
N GLU A 48 -4.86 4.24 11.79
CA GLU A 48 -4.88 5.69 11.94
C GLU A 48 -3.45 6.27 11.91
N GLY A 49 -3.29 7.40 11.22
CA GLY A 49 -1.99 8.07 11.05
C GLY A 49 -1.12 7.51 9.92
N ILE A 50 -1.53 6.44 9.24
CA ILE A 50 -0.86 5.93 8.04
C ILE A 50 -1.70 6.27 6.81
N GLN A 51 -1.05 6.85 5.80
CA GLN A 51 -1.62 7.09 4.48
C GLN A 51 -0.99 6.12 3.49
N ALA A 52 -1.78 5.63 2.55
CA ALA A 52 -1.28 4.83 1.44
C ALA A 52 -1.77 5.45 0.14
N GLU A 53 -0.86 5.56 -0.82
CA GLU A 53 -1.16 5.95 -2.19
C GLU A 53 -0.95 4.73 -3.09
N VAL A 54 -1.85 4.53 -4.05
CA VAL A 54 -1.71 3.47 -5.04
C VAL A 54 -1.30 4.13 -6.35
N ASP A 55 -0.02 4.01 -6.67
CA ASP A 55 0.48 4.40 -7.98
C ASP A 55 0.14 3.31 -9.00
N ARG A 56 -0.49 3.70 -10.12
CA ARG A 56 -0.92 2.76 -11.17
C ARG A 56 0.26 2.40 -12.06
N ASN A 57 1.30 1.78 -11.51
CA ASN A 57 2.36 1.24 -12.35
C ASN A 57 2.25 -0.29 -12.42
N VAL A 58 1.50 -0.75 -13.43
CA VAL A 58 1.46 -2.16 -13.83
C VAL A 58 2.76 -2.42 -14.61
N LEU A 59 3.81 -2.87 -13.94
CA LEU A 59 5.00 -3.38 -14.62
C LEU A 59 4.64 -4.71 -15.29
N VAL A 60 4.21 -4.62 -16.56
CA VAL A 60 4.06 -5.76 -17.47
C VAL A 60 5.44 -6.06 -18.02
N THR A 61 5.99 -7.23 -17.70
CA THR A 61 7.08 -7.85 -18.49
C THR A 61 6.52 -9.05 -19.22
#